data_AF-A0A523IX00-F1
#
_entry.id   AF-A0A523IX00-F1
#
_cell.length_a   1.000
_cell.length_b   1.000
_cell.length_c   1.000
_cell.angle_alpha   90.00
_cell.angle_beta   90.00
_cell.angle_gamma   90.00
#
_symmetry.space_group_name_H-M   'P 1'
#
loop_
_entity.id
_entity.type
_entity.pdbx_description
1 polymer ?
#
loop_
_entity_poly.entity_id
_entity_poly.type
_entity_poly.pdbx_seq_one_letter_code
_entity_poly.pdbx_strand_id
1 'polypeptide(L)'
;MPVFEYKGLISGNRSTRGMVDADSVRAAQVKLRAQGIYPTHLAESRTRSAVSEALSRLKLPVRRVPGLDLSLFTNQLSTLIGAGIPLVESLSALTEQIENGQLKAVIGRVRESVNHGSTLADAMAEHPQVFNELYRAMVRAGESAGALELVLTRLSKYIEGQMELRNKVISAMMYPLIMMGMSLVVMGVLLVKVIPTIAGLLD
;
A
#
# COMPACT_ATOMS: atom_id res chain seq x y z
N MET A 1 16.59 9.56 -1.49
CA MET A 1 17.17 10.68 -2.26
C MET A 1 16.73 11.98 -1.61
N PRO A 2 17.62 12.96 -1.38
CA PRO A 2 17.25 14.24 -0.79
C PRO A 2 16.44 15.11 -1.75
N VAL A 3 15.51 15.89 -1.19
CA VAL A 3 14.63 16.80 -1.94
C VAL A 3 15.07 18.23 -1.67
N PHE A 4 15.35 18.99 -2.73
CA PHE A 4 15.74 20.39 -2.64
C PHE A 4 14.55 21.28 -3.01
N GLU A 5 14.22 22.23 -2.15
CA GLU A 5 13.28 23.29 -2.51
C GLU A 5 14.04 24.39 -3.24
N TYR A 6 13.53 24.80 -4.39
CA TYR A 6 14.12 25.87 -5.18
C TYR A 6 13.14 27.01 -5.42
N LYS A 7 13.67 28.22 -5.38
CA LYS A 7 13.02 29.42 -5.91
C LYS A 7 13.90 29.94 -7.04
N GLY A 8 13.37 29.99 -8.25
CA GLY A 8 14.14 30.35 -9.44
C GLY A 8 13.37 31.23 -10.40
N LEU A 9 14.09 31.84 -11.32
CA LEU A 9 13.55 32.68 -12.38
C LEU A 9 13.62 31.92 -13.70
N ILE A 10 12.53 31.96 -14.47
CA ILE A 10 12.50 31.53 -15.87
C ILE A 10 12.77 32.76 -16.74
N SER A 11 13.35 32.57 -17.92
CA SER A 11 13.81 33.59 -18.91
C SER A 11 12.75 34.61 -19.40
N GLY A 12 11.59 34.72 -18.76
CA GLY A 12 10.53 35.69 -19.05
C GLY A 12 10.01 36.42 -17.81
N ASN A 13 10.88 36.67 -16.81
CA ASN A 13 10.58 37.38 -15.56
C ASN A 13 9.46 36.74 -14.69
N ARG A 14 9.22 35.44 -14.87
CA ARG A 14 8.30 34.65 -14.02
C ARG A 14 9.11 33.87 -12.99
N SER A 15 8.84 34.14 -11.71
CA SER A 15 9.40 33.37 -10.59
C SER A 15 8.65 32.05 -10.45
N THR A 16 9.37 30.94 -10.36
CA THR A 16 8.83 29.61 -10.09
C THR A 16 9.40 29.06 -8.80
N ARG A 17 8.56 28.37 -8.05
CA ARG A 17 8.93 27.65 -6.83
C ARG A 17 8.55 26.19 -7.02
N GLY A 18 9.43 25.30 -6.64
CA GLY A 18 9.23 23.88 -6.81
C GLY A 18 10.19 23.05 -5.96
N MET A 19 10.01 21.74 -6.02
CA MET A 19 10.89 20.77 -5.39
C MET A 19 11.59 19.97 -6.48
N VAL A 20 12.89 19.70 -6.29
CA VAL A 20 13.68 18.87 -7.20
C VAL A 20 14.41 17.79 -6.42
N ASP A 21 14.23 16.54 -6.85
CA ASP A 21 14.97 15.40 -6.31
C ASP A 21 16.34 15.35 -6.98
N ALA A 22 17.39 15.37 -6.15
CA ALA A 22 18.78 15.27 -6.61
C ALA A 22 19.66 14.76 -5.46
N ASP A 23 20.77 14.11 -5.80
CA ASP A 23 21.67 13.54 -4.78
C ASP A 23 22.65 14.57 -4.19
N SER A 24 22.72 15.78 -4.76
CA SER A 24 23.52 16.89 -4.24
C SER A 24 22.98 18.24 -4.73
N VAL A 25 23.35 19.32 -4.03
CA VAL A 25 23.03 20.70 -4.44
C VAL A 25 23.48 20.99 -5.88
N ARG A 26 24.64 20.46 -6.28
CA ARG A 26 25.16 20.59 -7.66
C ARG A 26 24.28 19.85 -8.66
N ALA A 27 23.87 18.62 -8.34
CA ALA A 27 22.97 17.85 -9.20
C ALA A 27 21.59 18.52 -9.35
N ALA A 28 21.05 19.09 -8.27
CA ALA A 28 19.82 19.87 -8.30
C ALA A 28 19.95 21.10 -9.22
N GLN A 29 21.06 21.83 -9.10
CA GLN A 29 21.30 23.01 -9.94
C GLN A 29 21.43 22.65 -11.43
N VAL A 30 22.10 21.55 -11.77
CA VAL A 30 22.21 21.07 -13.16
C VAL A 30 20.83 20.68 -13.71
N LYS A 31 20.03 19.96 -12.93
CA LYS A 31 18.68 19.51 -13.33
C LYS A 31 17.72 20.69 -13.52
N LEU A 32 17.79 21.72 -12.68
CA LEU A 32 16.99 22.94 -12.80
C LEU A 32 17.41 23.82 -13.99
N ARG A 33 18.72 23.93 -14.23
CA ARG A 33 19.23 24.65 -15.41
C ARG A 33 18.83 23.97 -16.71
N ALA A 34 18.83 22.63 -16.75
CA ALA A 34 18.34 21.87 -17.91
C ALA A 34 16.85 22.13 -18.20
N GLN A 35 16.08 22.54 -17.18
CA GLN A 35 14.67 22.94 -17.31
C GLN A 35 14.49 24.44 -17.59
N GLY A 36 15.57 25.19 -17.85
CA GLY A 36 15.52 26.63 -18.11
C GLY A 36 15.22 27.49 -16.87
N ILE A 37 15.37 26.92 -15.67
CA ILE A 37 15.12 27.59 -14.39
C ILE A 37 16.47 27.98 -13.78
N TYR A 38 16.67 29.27 -13.53
CA TYR A 38 17.83 29.78 -12.81
C TYR A 38 17.51 29.92 -11.32
N PRO A 39 17.96 28.99 -10.45
CA PRO A 39 17.65 29.05 -9.04
C PRO A 39 18.37 30.23 -8.36
N THR A 40 17.63 31.03 -7.63
CA THR A 40 18.13 32.16 -6.83
C THR A 40 18.37 31.75 -5.37
N HIS A 41 17.60 30.78 -4.88
CA HIS A 41 17.81 30.12 -3.59
C HIS A 41 17.60 28.61 -3.73
N LEU A 42 18.57 27.82 -3.28
CA LEU A 42 18.44 26.38 -3.03
C LEU A 42 18.49 26.15 -1.51
N ALA A 43 17.44 25.58 -0.95
CA ALA A 43 17.43 25.12 0.43
C ALA A 43 17.21 23.60 0.44
N GLU A 44 18.07 22.89 1.16
CA GLU A 44 17.86 21.47 1.45
C GLU A 44 16.63 21.35 2.34
N SER A 45 15.56 20.72 1.86
CA SER A 45 14.33 20.56 2.65
C SER A 45 14.52 19.43 3.65
N ARG A 46 15.22 19.71 4.77
CA ARG A 46 15.42 18.77 5.88
C ARG A 46 14.11 18.32 6.54
N THR A 47 13.03 19.08 6.35
CA THR A 47 11.76 18.88 7.03
C THR A 47 11.06 17.57 6.64
N ARG A 48 11.22 17.07 5.41
CA ARG A 48 10.69 15.74 5.03
C ARG A 48 11.51 14.58 5.60
N SER A 49 12.81 14.77 5.81
CA SER A 49 13.69 13.73 6.37
C SER A 49 13.41 13.51 7.86
N ALA A 50 13.25 14.58 8.65
CA ALA A 50 12.98 14.44 10.08
C ALA A 50 11.60 13.85 10.39
N VAL A 51 10.55 14.22 9.64
CA VAL A 51 9.19 13.66 9.82
C VAL A 51 9.13 12.22 9.30
N SER A 52 9.79 11.92 8.18
CA SER A 52 9.91 10.54 7.66
C SER A 52 10.74 9.64 8.57
N GLU A 53 11.78 10.14 9.22
CA GLU A 53 12.60 9.39 10.18
C GLU A 53 11.93 9.25 11.55
N ALA A 54 11.17 10.26 12.00
CA ALA A 54 10.38 10.16 13.22
C ALA A 54 9.21 9.18 13.06
N LEU A 55 8.55 9.17 11.89
CA LEU A 55 7.49 8.22 11.56
C LEU A 55 7.99 6.81 11.24
N SER A 56 9.26 6.63 10.85
CA SER A 56 9.86 5.30 10.65
C SER A 56 10.40 4.69 11.96
N ARG A 57 10.73 5.52 12.97
CA ARG A 57 11.06 5.07 14.33
C ARG A 57 9.82 4.68 15.14
N LEU A 58 8.67 5.27 14.83
CA LEU A 58 7.39 4.72 15.24
C LEU A 58 7.17 3.48 14.39
N LYS A 59 7.24 2.28 14.97
CA LYS A 59 6.82 1.03 14.33
C LYS A 59 5.31 1.07 14.09
N LEU A 60 4.85 1.96 13.21
CA LEU A 60 3.51 1.95 12.69
C LEU A 60 3.33 0.58 12.02
N PRO A 61 2.25 -0.15 12.35
CA PRO A 61 1.99 -1.42 11.70
C PRO A 61 1.98 -1.16 10.20
N VAL A 62 2.86 -1.83 9.47
CA VAL A 62 2.88 -1.78 8.02
C VAL A 62 1.45 -2.05 7.57
N ARG A 63 0.82 -1.04 6.97
CA ARG A 63 -0.59 -1.11 6.57
C ARG A 63 -0.73 -2.38 5.74
N ARG A 64 -1.59 -3.31 6.17
CA ARG A 64 -1.78 -4.53 5.38
C ARG A 64 -2.47 -4.11 4.09
N VAL A 65 -1.95 -4.57 2.96
CA VAL A 65 -2.64 -4.39 1.68
C VAL A 65 -4.01 -5.08 1.80
N PRO A 66 -5.12 -4.39 1.47
CA PRO A 66 -6.44 -5.00 1.44
C PRO A 66 -6.42 -6.23 0.53
N GLY A 67 -7.05 -7.32 0.98
CA GLY A 67 -7.19 -8.51 0.15
C GLY A 67 -7.89 -8.21 -1.19
N LEU A 68 -8.78 -7.21 -1.21
CA LEU A 68 -9.50 -6.79 -2.41
C LEU A 68 -8.56 -6.30 -3.51
N ASP A 69 -7.67 -5.37 -3.17
CA ASP A 69 -6.70 -4.79 -4.10
C ASP A 69 -5.78 -5.86 -4.67
N LEU A 70 -5.34 -6.80 -3.82
CA LEU A 70 -4.50 -7.92 -4.24
C LEU A 70 -5.26 -8.90 -5.15
N SER A 71 -6.53 -9.20 -4.85
CA SER A 71 -7.37 -10.06 -5.68
C SER A 71 -7.59 -9.43 -7.05
N LEU A 72 -7.98 -8.16 -7.08
CA LEU A 72 -8.22 -7.41 -8.31
C LEU A 72 -6.95 -7.38 -9.19
N PHE A 73 -5.81 -7.01 -8.60
CA PHE A 73 -4.52 -7.04 -9.30
C PHE A 73 -4.22 -8.43 -9.86
N THR A 74 -4.41 -9.49 -9.07
CA THR A 74 -4.12 -10.87 -9.49
C THR A 74 -5.03 -11.31 -10.65
N ASN A 75 -6.31 -10.97 -10.60
CA ASN A 75 -7.27 -11.27 -11.66
C ASN A 75 -6.96 -10.52 -12.96
N GLN A 76 -6.68 -9.23 -12.85
CA GLN A 76 -6.32 -8.40 -13.99
C GLN A 76 -5.02 -8.86 -14.62
N LEU A 77 -4.01 -9.20 -13.81
CA LEU A 77 -2.76 -9.78 -14.30
C LEU A 77 -3.03 -11.09 -15.03
N SER A 78 -3.86 -11.97 -14.46
CA SER A 78 -4.26 -13.20 -15.15
C SER A 78 -4.90 -12.94 -16.51
N THR A 79 -5.76 -11.93 -16.61
CA THR A 79 -6.47 -11.59 -17.85
C THR A 79 -5.51 -11.08 -18.91
N LEU A 80 -4.55 -10.21 -18.56
CA LEU A 80 -3.56 -9.70 -19.50
C LEU A 80 -2.61 -10.80 -19.97
N ILE A 81 -2.16 -11.67 -19.05
CA ILE A 81 -1.31 -12.82 -19.40
C ILE A 81 -2.07 -13.80 -20.31
N GLY A 82 -3.34 -14.09 -20.03
CA GLY A 82 -4.19 -14.92 -20.89
C GLY A 82 -4.46 -14.32 -22.26
N ALA A 83 -4.44 -12.98 -22.37
CA ALA A 83 -4.49 -12.27 -23.64
C ALA A 83 -3.15 -12.29 -24.42
N GLY A 84 -2.11 -12.93 -23.88
CA GLY A 84 -0.79 -13.02 -24.50
C GLY A 84 0.07 -11.77 -24.34
N ILE A 85 -0.32 -10.83 -23.46
CA ILE A 85 0.45 -9.62 -23.22
C ILE A 85 1.70 -9.98 -22.39
N PRO A 86 2.89 -9.49 -22.75
CA PRO A 86 4.11 -9.73 -21.99
C PRO A 86 3.97 -9.36 -20.50
N LEU A 87 4.62 -10.13 -19.62
CA LEU A 87 4.51 -9.95 -18.17
C LEU A 87 4.93 -8.56 -17.71
N VAL A 88 6.04 -8.04 -18.21
CA VAL A 88 6.56 -6.71 -17.83
C VAL A 88 5.63 -5.58 -18.28
N GLU A 89 5.03 -5.70 -19.45
CA GLU A 89 4.03 -4.75 -19.96
C GLU A 89 2.75 -4.81 -19.12
N SER A 90 2.28 -6.02 -18.81
CA SER A 90 1.12 -6.24 -17.95
C SER A 90 1.33 -5.63 -16.56
N LEU A 91 2.49 -5.86 -15.93
CA LEU A 91 2.84 -5.26 -14.65
C LEU A 91 2.92 -3.74 -14.72
N SER A 92 3.43 -3.18 -15.82
CA SER A 92 3.48 -1.72 -16.03
C SER A 92 2.09 -1.11 -16.11
N ALA A 93 1.22 -1.68 -16.95
CA ALA A 93 -0.16 -1.22 -17.12
C ALA A 93 -0.96 -1.26 -15.81
N LEU A 94 -0.82 -2.33 -15.04
CA LEU A 94 -1.52 -2.47 -13.76
C LEU A 94 -0.96 -1.56 -12.67
N THR A 95 0.35 -1.28 -12.67
CA THR A 95 0.95 -0.37 -11.68
C THR A 95 0.37 1.04 -11.77
N GLU A 96 -0.02 1.48 -12.96
CA GLU A 96 -0.63 2.79 -13.17
C GLU A 96 -2.06 2.86 -12.59
N GLN A 97 -2.80 1.74 -12.62
CA GLN A 97 -4.18 1.65 -12.16
C GLN A 97 -4.33 1.46 -10.65
N ILE A 98 -3.28 1.03 -9.94
CA ILE A 98 -3.36 0.79 -8.49
C ILE A 98 -3.45 2.13 -7.72
N GLU A 99 -4.54 2.31 -6.99
CA GLU A 99 -4.74 3.46 -6.09
C GLU A 99 -3.97 3.34 -4.78
N ASN A 100 -3.80 2.11 -4.28
CA ASN A 100 -3.12 1.85 -3.02
C ASN A 100 -1.61 2.07 -3.17
N GLY A 101 -1.10 3.17 -2.60
CA GLY A 101 0.31 3.55 -2.72
C GLY A 101 1.32 2.49 -2.26
N GLN A 102 0.96 1.65 -1.28
CA GLN A 102 1.84 0.57 -0.83
C GLN A 102 1.88 -0.59 -1.82
N LEU A 103 0.71 -1.02 -2.31
CA LEU A 103 0.65 -2.06 -3.34
C LEU A 103 1.35 -1.58 -4.62
N LYS A 104 1.11 -0.33 -5.04
CA LYS A 104 1.79 0.29 -6.17
C LYS A 104 3.30 0.28 -6.05
N ALA A 105 3.85 0.63 -4.88
CA ALA A 105 5.29 0.59 -4.63
C ALA A 105 5.85 -0.84 -4.64
N VAL A 106 5.09 -1.82 -4.14
CA VAL A 106 5.48 -3.23 -4.15
C VAL A 106 5.47 -3.79 -5.57
N ILE A 107 4.39 -3.60 -6.33
CA ILE A 107 4.30 -4.05 -7.72
C ILE A 107 5.34 -3.36 -8.61
N GLY A 108 5.61 -2.07 -8.37
CA GLY A 108 6.67 -1.34 -9.07
C GLY A 108 8.06 -1.97 -8.89
N ARG A 109 8.39 -2.42 -7.67
CA ARG A 109 9.63 -3.15 -7.38
C ARG A 109 9.63 -4.55 -7.98
N VAL A 110 8.53 -5.28 -7.88
CA VAL A 110 8.38 -6.60 -8.54
C VAL A 110 8.63 -6.49 -10.04
N ARG A 111 8.02 -5.49 -10.70
CA ARG A 111 8.23 -5.21 -12.12
C ARG A 111 9.70 -4.94 -12.42
N GLU A 112 10.37 -4.13 -11.60
CA GLU A 112 11.78 -3.82 -11.77
C GLU A 112 12.64 -5.09 -11.68
N SER A 113 12.47 -5.92 -10.64
CA SER A 113 13.19 -7.18 -10.50
C SER A 113 12.95 -8.15 -11.67
N VAL A 114 11.71 -8.24 -12.15
CA VAL A 114 11.36 -9.08 -13.32
C VAL A 114 11.99 -8.53 -14.59
N ASN A 115 12.00 -7.21 -14.79
CA ASN A 115 12.67 -6.58 -15.93
C ASN A 115 14.19 -6.79 -15.93
N HIS A 116 14.79 -6.98 -14.75
CA HIS A 116 16.20 -7.37 -14.59
C HIS A 116 16.44 -8.88 -14.74
N GLY A 117 15.43 -9.67 -15.08
CA GLY A 117 15.54 -11.11 -15.35
C GLY A 117 15.26 -12.02 -14.15
N SER A 118 14.76 -11.48 -13.04
CA SER A 118 14.27 -12.33 -11.94
C SER A 118 12.95 -13.00 -12.32
N THR A 119 12.72 -14.20 -11.79
CA THR A 119 11.41 -14.85 -11.91
C THR A 119 10.34 -14.03 -11.17
N LEU A 120 9.08 -14.12 -11.59
CA LEU A 120 7.98 -13.45 -10.91
C LEU A 120 7.85 -13.91 -9.46
N ALA A 121 8.03 -15.21 -9.22
CA ALA A 121 7.95 -15.78 -7.89
C ALA A 121 9.05 -15.25 -6.95
N ASP A 122 10.27 -15.09 -7.45
CA ASP A 122 11.40 -14.61 -6.65
C ASP A 122 11.28 -13.10 -6.38
N ALA A 123 10.85 -12.32 -7.38
CA ALA A 123 10.54 -10.90 -7.20
C ALA A 123 9.43 -10.69 -6.16
N MET A 124 8.39 -11.52 -6.15
CA MET A 124 7.35 -11.50 -5.12
C MET A 124 7.86 -11.96 -3.74
N ALA A 125 8.91 -12.80 -3.69
CA ALA A 125 9.49 -13.28 -2.43
C ALA A 125 10.20 -12.20 -1.63
N GLU A 126 10.65 -11.11 -2.26
CA GLU A 126 11.18 -9.92 -1.59
C GLU A 126 10.11 -9.17 -0.78
N HIS A 127 8.83 -9.49 -0.98
CA HIS A 127 7.69 -8.80 -0.37
C HIS A 127 6.71 -9.75 0.36
N PRO A 128 7.18 -10.49 1.39
CA PRO A 128 6.37 -11.50 2.10
C PRO A 128 5.18 -10.92 2.87
N GLN A 129 5.17 -9.61 3.10
CA GLN A 129 4.09 -8.88 3.77
C GLN A 129 2.84 -8.73 2.91
N VAL A 130 3.00 -8.84 1.58
CA VAL A 130 1.92 -8.75 0.59
C VAL A 130 1.65 -10.13 -0.01
N PHE A 131 2.71 -10.84 -0.40
CA PHE A 131 2.62 -12.17 -1.01
C PHE A 131 2.96 -13.24 0.03
N ASN A 132 1.94 -13.94 0.53
CA ASN A 132 2.14 -15.05 1.46
C ASN A 132 2.88 -16.23 0.77
N GLU A 133 3.28 -17.22 1.56
CA GLU A 133 4.03 -18.39 1.05
C GLU A 133 3.26 -19.18 -0.01
N LEU A 134 1.97 -19.43 0.22
CA LEU A 134 1.12 -20.15 -0.72
C LEU A 134 1.04 -19.42 -2.08
N TYR A 135 0.87 -18.10 -2.06
CA TYR A 135 0.82 -17.28 -3.27
C TYR A 135 2.09 -17.43 -4.09
N ARG A 136 3.25 -17.28 -3.44
CA ARG A 136 4.57 -17.38 -4.10
C ARG A 136 4.84 -18.79 -4.64
N ALA A 137 4.49 -19.82 -3.88
CA ALA A 137 4.66 -21.22 -4.30
C ALA A 137 3.81 -21.56 -5.52
N MET A 138 2.54 -21.10 -5.53
CA MET A 138 1.64 -21.27 -6.66
C MET A 138 2.16 -20.54 -7.89
N VAL A 139 2.58 -19.28 -7.77
CA VAL A 139 3.17 -18.52 -8.87
C VAL A 139 4.41 -19.22 -9.42
N ARG A 140 5.32 -19.69 -8.56
CA ARG A 140 6.52 -20.44 -8.98
C ARG A 140 6.18 -21.69 -9.79
N ALA A 141 5.18 -22.45 -9.34
CA ALA A 141 4.70 -23.62 -10.06
C ALA A 141 4.07 -23.23 -11.41
N GLY A 142 3.28 -22.15 -11.46
CA GLY A 142 2.67 -21.64 -12.68
C GLY A 142 3.68 -21.13 -13.70
N GLU A 143 4.71 -20.42 -13.24
CA GLU A 143 5.81 -19.90 -14.06
C GLU A 143 6.65 -21.04 -14.65
N SER A 144 7.00 -22.04 -13.83
CA SER A 144 7.77 -23.21 -14.28
C SER A 144 6.98 -24.11 -15.24
N ALA A 145 5.66 -24.17 -15.09
CA ALA A 145 4.78 -24.96 -15.94
C ALA A 145 4.24 -24.21 -17.17
N GLY A 146 4.57 -22.92 -17.32
CA GLY A 146 3.99 -22.06 -18.37
C GLY A 146 2.48 -21.85 -18.26
N ALA A 147 1.89 -22.13 -17.09
CA ALA A 147 0.45 -22.09 -16.83
C ALA A 147 0.08 -20.93 -15.89
N LEU A 148 0.76 -19.79 -16.04
CA LEU A 148 0.66 -18.66 -15.12
C LEU A 148 -0.76 -18.07 -15.08
N GLU A 149 -1.45 -17.97 -16.21
CA GLU A 149 -2.86 -17.53 -16.29
C GLU A 149 -3.76 -18.37 -15.38
N LEU A 150 -3.74 -19.70 -15.54
CA LEU A 150 -4.58 -20.61 -14.76
C LEU A 150 -4.30 -20.48 -13.26
N VAL A 151 -3.02 -20.35 -12.89
CA VAL A 151 -2.59 -20.22 -11.49
C VAL A 151 -3.04 -18.89 -10.90
N LEU A 152 -2.85 -17.77 -11.60
CA LEU A 152 -3.28 -16.45 -11.15
C LEU A 152 -4.80 -16.37 -11.00
N THR A 153 -5.56 -16.92 -11.96
CA THR A 153 -7.03 -17.04 -11.84
C THR A 153 -7.43 -17.81 -10.58
N ARG A 154 -6.78 -18.94 -10.30
CA ARG A 154 -7.04 -19.74 -9.08
C ARG A 154 -6.67 -18.97 -7.81
N LEU A 155 -5.57 -18.22 -7.83
CA LEU A 155 -5.13 -17.38 -6.71
C LEU A 155 -6.14 -16.26 -6.44
N SER A 156 -6.66 -15.58 -7.47
CA SER A 156 -7.70 -14.57 -7.31
C SER A 156 -8.94 -15.15 -6.63
N LYS A 157 -9.47 -16.26 -7.16
CA LYS A 157 -10.63 -16.94 -6.57
C LYS A 157 -10.40 -17.39 -5.14
N TYR A 158 -9.18 -17.83 -4.82
CA TYR A 158 -8.81 -18.19 -3.45
C TYR A 158 -8.81 -16.97 -2.51
N ILE A 159 -8.27 -15.83 -2.94
CA ILE A 159 -8.26 -14.59 -2.15
C ILE A 159 -9.69 -14.08 -1.94
N GLU A 160 -10.50 -14.05 -3.00
CA GLU A 160 -11.93 -13.72 -2.94
C GLU A 160 -12.67 -14.61 -1.93
N GLY A 161 -12.52 -15.94 -2.04
CA GLY A 161 -13.17 -16.88 -1.13
C GLY A 161 -12.75 -16.70 0.34
N GLN A 162 -11.46 -16.42 0.59
CA GLN A 162 -10.98 -16.10 1.94
C GLN A 162 -11.59 -14.82 2.50
N MET A 163 -11.77 -13.80 1.66
CA MET A 163 -12.41 -12.55 2.04
C MET A 163 -13.90 -12.73 2.30
N GLU A 164 -14.61 -13.46 1.45
CA GLU A 164 -16.03 -13.78 1.63
C GLU A 164 -16.26 -14.54 2.94
N LEU A 165 -15.44 -15.56 3.21
CA LEU A 165 -15.51 -16.32 4.46
C LEU A 165 -15.27 -15.41 5.66
N ARG A 166 -14.22 -14.58 5.62
CA ARG A 166 -13.91 -13.64 6.69
C ARG A 166 -15.05 -12.64 6.92
N ASN A 167 -15.61 -12.08 5.86
CA ASN A 167 -16.73 -11.15 5.94
C ASN A 167 -17.97 -11.84 6.51
N LYS A 168 -18.25 -13.09 6.12
CA LYS A 168 -19.36 -13.87 6.66
C LYS A 168 -19.20 -14.12 8.17
N VAL A 169 -17.98 -14.45 8.62
CA VAL A 169 -17.66 -14.61 10.04
C VAL A 169 -17.85 -13.30 10.79
N ILE A 170 -17.33 -12.19 10.27
CA ILE A 170 -17.49 -10.86 10.90
C ILE A 170 -18.98 -10.49 11.01
N SER A 171 -19.74 -10.68 9.93
CA SER A 171 -21.18 -10.39 9.90
C SER A 171 -21.97 -11.28 10.86
N ALA A 172 -21.58 -12.55 11.02
CA ALA A 172 -22.22 -13.44 12.00
C ALA A 172 -21.89 -13.04 13.46
N MET A 173 -20.67 -12.55 13.71
CA MET A 173 -20.21 -12.10 15.03
C MET A 173 -20.74 -10.72 15.44
N MET A 174 -21.17 -9.90 14.48
CA MET A 174 -21.71 -8.56 14.71
C MET A 174 -22.90 -8.56 15.67
N TYR A 175 -23.88 -9.45 15.48
CA TYR A 175 -25.07 -9.51 16.35
C TYR A 175 -24.71 -9.86 17.81
N PRO A 176 -23.94 -10.94 18.10
CA PRO A 176 -23.46 -11.23 19.45
C PRO A 176 -22.69 -10.07 20.11
N LEU A 177 -21.82 -9.39 19.36
CA LEU A 177 -21.03 -8.26 19.88
C LEU A 177 -21.92 -7.08 20.29
N ILE A 178 -22.91 -6.73 19.46
CA ILE A 178 -23.86 -5.65 19.76
C ILE A 178 -24.69 -6.01 20.99
N MET A 179 -25.22 -7.24 21.05
CA MET A 179 -26.04 -7.70 22.18
C MET A 179 -25.24 -7.74 23.49
N MET A 180 -24.00 -8.22 23.45
CA MET A 180 -23.11 -8.23 24.61
C MET A 180 -22.77 -6.81 25.08
N GLY A 181 -22.51 -5.89 24.13
CA GLY A 181 -22.30 -4.48 24.43
C GLY A 181 -23.52 -3.82 25.09
N MET A 182 -24.71 -4.05 24.55
CA MET A 182 -25.97 -3.56 25.12
C MET A 182 -26.18 -4.09 26.55
N SER A 183 -25.92 -5.38 26.77
CA SER A 183 -26.04 -6.00 28.10
C SER A 183 -25.07 -5.36 29.11
N LEU A 184 -23.81 -5.13 28.73
CA LEU A 184 -22.82 -4.46 29.57
C LEU A 184 -23.21 -3.01 29.89
N VAL A 185 -23.76 -2.28 28.91
CA VAL A 185 -24.26 -0.91 29.12
C VAL A 185 -25.41 -0.90 30.11
N VAL A 186 -26.42 -1.76 29.95
CA VAL A 186 -27.56 -1.85 30.88
C VAL A 186 -27.08 -2.21 32.28
N MET A 187 -26.21 -3.22 32.40
CA MET A 187 -25.63 -3.62 33.69
C MET A 187 -24.85 -2.46 34.33
N GLY A 188 -24.04 -1.74 33.56
CA GLY A 188 -23.30 -0.56 34.03
C GLY A 188 -24.21 0.54 34.55
N VAL A 189 -25.32 0.83 33.87
CA VAL A 189 -26.32 1.82 34.33
C VAL A 189 -26.96 1.38 35.64
N LEU A 190 -27.32 0.10 35.78
CA LEU A 190 -27.90 -0.42 37.01
C LEU A 190 -26.94 -0.24 38.19
N LEU A 191 -25.67 -0.61 38.03
CA LEU A 191 -24.65 -0.50 39.08
C LEU A 191 -24.33 0.96 39.46
N VAL A 192 -24.20 1.86 38.47
CA VAL A 192 -23.77 3.25 38.70
C VAL A 192 -24.90 4.17 39.15
N LYS A 193 -26.12 3.99 38.63
CA LYS A 193 -27.25 4.89 38.89
C LYS A 193 -28.29 4.28 39.82
N VAL A 194 -28.70 3.04 39.57
CA VAL A 194 -29.89 2.47 40.24
C VAL A 194 -29.57 1.97 41.64
N ILE A 195 -28.51 1.15 41.80
CA ILE A 195 -28.10 0.61 43.09
C ILE A 195 -27.86 1.70 44.16
N PRO A 196 -27.05 2.75 43.92
CA PRO A 196 -26.82 3.77 44.95
C PRO A 196 -28.08 4.55 45.31
N THR A 197 -29.01 4.72 44.36
CA THR A 197 -30.30 5.39 44.64
C THR A 197 -31.16 4.57 45.60
N ILE A 198 -31.18 3.24 45.44
CA ILE A 198 -31.91 2.33 46.35
C ILE A 198 -31.22 2.28 47.71
N ALA A 199 -29.89 2.19 47.74
CA ALA A 199 -29.13 2.16 48.99
C ALA A 199 -29.36 3.44 49.81
N GLY A 200 -29.34 4.62 49.18
CA GLY A 200 -29.61 5.88 49.85
C GLY A 200 -31.06 6.13 50.28
N LEU A 201 -32.01 5.26 49.90
CA LEU A 201 -33.39 5.28 50.41
C LEU A 201 -33.59 4.38 51.64
N LEU A 202 -32.62 3.50 51.94
CA LEU A 202 -32.67 2.57 53.06
C LEU A 202 -31.96 3.08 54.33
N ASP A 203 -31.13 4.12 54.20
CA ASP A 203 -30.56 4.91 55.30
C ASP A 203 -31.45 6.13 55.62
#